data_AF-W4UYZ8-F1
#
_entry.id   AF-W4UYZ8-F1
#
_cell.length_a   1.000
_cell.length_b   1.000
_cell.length_c   1.000
_cell.angle_alpha   90.00
_cell.angle_beta   90.00
_cell.angle_gamma   90.00
#
_symmetry.space_group_name_H-M   'P 1'
#
loop_
_entity.id
_entity.type
_entity.pdbx_description
1 polymer ?
#
loop_
_entity_poly.entity_id
_entity_poly.type
_entity_poly.pdbx_seq_one_letter_code
_entity_poly.pdbx_strand_id
1 'polypeptide(L)'
;MKKYLLTVAIAATGCMVTLPLDAQDMIANMPATIPAAVPTEKSVQLIDQVEQTGTSIFYLKDIVYEKRGDIELTLQLLIPNTSDHKPRPCVMYIPGSAWFKQNVYMGIPNMIEMAKRGFTVALWSTGTRESHLSPHR
;
A
#
# COMPACT_ATOMS: atom_id res chain seq x y z
N MET A 1 46.42 26.46 -17.04
CA MET A 1 45.58 25.64 -16.14
C MET A 1 44.85 26.48 -15.07
N LYS A 2 44.39 27.71 -15.38
CA LYS A 2 43.68 28.58 -14.40
C LYS A 2 42.29 29.03 -14.85
N LYS A 3 41.89 28.71 -16.09
CA LYS A 3 40.59 29.08 -16.66
C LYS A 3 39.50 28.03 -16.43
N TYR A 4 39.86 26.75 -16.28
CA TYR A 4 38.91 25.65 -16.07
C TYR A 4 38.44 25.51 -14.61
N LEU A 5 39.22 25.99 -13.65
CA LEU A 5 38.88 25.90 -12.22
C LEU A 5 37.81 26.94 -11.81
N LEU A 6 37.72 28.05 -12.53
CA LEU A 6 36.72 29.09 -12.28
C LEU A 6 35.34 28.74 -12.89
N THR A 7 35.32 27.95 -13.97
CA THR A 7 34.07 27.50 -14.62
C THR A 7 33.35 26.41 -13.82
N VAL A 8 34.08 25.54 -13.10
CA VAL A 8 33.47 24.47 -12.29
C VAL A 8 32.83 25.01 -11.01
N ALA A 9 33.35 26.10 -10.44
CA ALA A 9 32.78 26.72 -9.25
C ALA A 9 31.39 27.35 -9.51
N ILE A 10 31.12 27.84 -10.72
CA ILE A 10 29.84 28.47 -11.06
C ILE A 10 28.75 27.41 -11.33
N ALA A 11 29.12 26.21 -11.78
CA ALA A 11 28.18 25.12 -12.04
C ALA A 11 27.64 24.45 -10.76
N ALA A 12 28.39 24.45 -9.66
CA ALA A 12 27.94 23.87 -8.39
C ALA A 12 26.95 24.77 -7.63
N THR A 13 27.01 26.09 -7.83
CA THR A 13 26.08 27.04 -7.23
C THR A 13 24.74 27.11 -7.98
N GLY A 14 24.70 26.65 -9.23
CA GLY A 14 23.49 26.60 -10.06
C GLY A 14 22.59 25.38 -9.84
N CYS A 15 23.00 24.40 -9.02
CA CYS A 15 22.14 23.25 -8.66
C CYS A 15 21.42 23.44 -7.32
N MET A 16 21.56 24.60 -6.69
CA MET A 16 20.64 25.11 -5.67
C MET A 16 19.70 26.14 -6.32
N VAL A 17 19.06 25.77 -7.43
CA VAL A 17 17.85 26.46 -7.86
C VAL A 17 16.80 26.11 -6.82
N THR A 18 16.67 27.01 -5.86
CA THR A 18 15.46 27.36 -5.12
C THR A 18 14.25 26.60 -5.65
N LEU A 19 13.83 25.57 -4.92
CA LEU A 19 12.41 25.24 -4.95
C LEU A 19 11.69 26.55 -4.59
N PRO A 20 10.74 27.03 -5.40
CA PRO A 20 9.97 28.21 -5.05
C PRO A 20 9.46 28.01 -3.62
N LEU A 21 9.61 29.05 -2.78
CA LEU A 21 9.27 29.03 -1.35
C LEU A 21 7.83 28.52 -1.13
N ASP A 22 6.95 28.74 -2.10
CA ASP A 22 5.57 28.20 -2.17
C ASP A 22 5.46 26.66 -2.12
N ALA A 23 6.52 25.91 -2.43
CA ALA A 23 6.52 24.45 -2.36
C ALA A 23 6.84 23.92 -0.95
N GLN A 24 7.41 24.74 -0.07
CA GLN A 24 7.76 24.37 1.30
C GLN A 24 6.63 24.70 2.31
N ASP A 25 5.67 25.54 1.92
CA ASP A 25 4.52 25.96 2.75
C ASP A 25 3.30 25.03 2.67
N MET A 26 3.47 23.81 2.14
CA MET A 26 2.39 22.81 1.98
C MET A 26 1.69 22.43 3.30
N ILE A 27 2.38 22.56 4.44
CA ILE A 27 1.82 22.29 5.77
C ILE A 27 1.10 23.53 6.34
N ALA A 28 1.58 24.74 6.02
CA ALA A 28 1.04 26.00 6.55
C ALA A 28 -0.22 26.45 5.80
N ASN A 29 -0.37 26.11 4.52
CA ASN A 29 -1.51 26.50 3.69
C ASN A 29 -2.58 25.40 3.55
N MET A 30 -2.59 24.41 4.44
CA MET A 30 -3.62 23.38 4.45
C MET A 30 -4.92 24.01 4.96
N PRO A 31 -6.04 23.97 4.21
CA PRO A 31 -7.30 24.53 4.70
C PRO A 31 -7.67 23.81 6.01
N ALA A 32 -7.97 24.59 7.05
CA ALA A 32 -8.33 24.07 8.37
C ALA A 32 -9.56 23.14 8.35
N THR A 33 -10.31 23.15 7.26
CA THR A 33 -11.44 22.26 6.99
C THR A 33 -11.25 21.61 5.64
N ILE A 34 -11.00 20.30 5.64
CA ILE A 34 -11.01 19.49 4.43
C ILE A 34 -12.48 19.39 3.98
N PRO A 35 -12.82 19.77 2.74
CA PRO A 35 -14.19 19.68 2.25
C PRO A 35 -14.65 18.22 2.23
N ALA A 36 -15.92 17.99 2.57
CA ALA A 36 -16.50 16.65 2.54
C ALA A 36 -16.44 16.07 1.11
N ALA A 37 -16.02 14.81 0.99
CA ALA A 37 -15.94 14.14 -0.29
C ALA A 37 -17.34 13.93 -0.87
N VAL A 38 -17.68 14.67 -1.93
CA VAL A 38 -18.89 14.45 -2.71
C VAL A 38 -18.55 13.42 -3.79
N PRO A 39 -19.31 12.31 -3.91
CA PRO A 39 -19.10 11.34 -4.98
C PRO A 39 -19.20 12.01 -6.35
N THR A 40 -18.08 12.08 -7.08
CA THR A 40 -18.03 12.68 -8.42
C THR A 40 -18.80 11.83 -9.44
N GLU A 41 -18.87 10.52 -9.21
CA GLU A 41 -19.45 9.53 -10.13
C GLU A 41 -20.51 8.68 -9.44
N LYS A 42 -21.55 8.28 -10.19
CA LYS A 42 -22.67 7.48 -9.67
C LYS A 42 -22.26 6.11 -9.12
N SER A 43 -21.11 5.58 -9.55
CA SER A 43 -20.61 4.26 -9.15
C SER A 43 -19.85 4.27 -7.81
N VAL A 44 -19.53 5.46 -7.29
CA VAL A 44 -18.82 5.59 -6.02
C VAL A 44 -19.82 5.42 -4.88
N GLN A 45 -19.56 4.44 -4.03
CA GLN A 45 -20.35 4.19 -2.83
C GLN A 45 -19.58 4.66 -1.60
N LEU A 46 -20.21 5.51 -0.80
CA LEU A 46 -19.71 5.83 0.53
C LEU A 46 -20.08 4.67 1.45
N ILE A 47 -19.08 4.17 2.18
CA ILE A 47 -19.27 3.10 3.16
C ILE A 47 -19.05 3.71 4.53
N ASP A 48 -20.10 3.71 5.33
CA ASP A 48 -20.01 4.15 6.72
C ASP A 48 -19.15 3.16 7.51
N GLN A 49 -18.06 3.66 8.07
CA GLN A 49 -17.14 2.86 8.88
C GLN A 49 -17.63 2.87 10.32
N VAL A 50 -18.26 1.78 10.75
CA VAL A 50 -18.54 1.55 12.16
C VAL A 50 -17.39 0.73 12.72
N GLU A 51 -16.64 1.30 13.64
CA GLU A 51 -15.63 0.53 14.37
C GLU A 51 -16.35 -0.56 15.18
N GLN A 52 -16.15 -1.82 14.80
CA GLN A 52 -16.79 -2.92 15.49
C GLN A 52 -15.95 -3.31 16.71
N THR A 53 -16.15 -2.60 17.83
CA THR A 53 -15.45 -2.87 19.09
C THR A 53 -15.66 -4.33 19.52
N GLY A 54 -14.57 -5.06 19.76
CA GLY A 54 -14.61 -6.45 20.26
C GLY A 54 -14.70 -7.55 19.18
N THR A 55 -14.62 -7.20 17.89
CA THR A 55 -14.66 -8.19 16.80
C THR A 55 -13.34 -8.96 16.71
N SER A 56 -13.41 -10.29 16.88
CA SER A 56 -12.27 -11.17 16.62
C SER A 56 -12.03 -11.31 15.12
N ILE A 57 -10.80 -11.56 14.70
CA ILE A 57 -10.44 -11.71 13.28
C ILE A 57 -9.90 -13.12 13.08
N PHE A 58 -10.49 -13.85 12.14
CA PHE A 58 -9.94 -15.10 11.68
C PHE A 58 -8.85 -14.83 10.65
N TYR A 59 -7.67 -15.36 10.91
CA TYR A 59 -6.56 -15.34 10.00
C TYR A 59 -6.39 -16.71 9.35
N LEU A 60 -6.57 -16.77 8.04
CA LEU A 60 -6.29 -17.97 7.26
C LEU A 60 -5.01 -17.75 6.47
N LYS A 61 -4.02 -18.60 6.79
CA LYS A 61 -2.66 -18.47 6.28
C LYS A 61 -2.47 -19.30 5.00
N ASP A 62 -1.74 -18.73 4.04
CA ASP A 62 -1.21 -19.39 2.84
C ASP A 62 -2.25 -20.22 2.08
N ILE A 63 -3.46 -19.68 1.85
CA ILE A 63 -4.49 -20.35 1.08
C ILE A 63 -4.07 -20.39 -0.38
N VAL A 64 -3.83 -21.59 -0.92
CA VAL A 64 -3.56 -21.80 -2.33
C VAL A 64 -4.84 -21.58 -3.13
N TYR A 65 -4.87 -20.55 -3.96
CA TYR A 65 -6.04 -20.27 -4.83
C TYR A 65 -5.82 -20.73 -6.26
N GLU A 66 -4.57 -20.85 -6.70
CA GLU A 66 -4.23 -21.31 -8.03
C GLU A 66 -2.86 -21.99 -8.03
N LYS A 67 -2.71 -23.04 -8.83
CA LYS A 67 -1.41 -23.68 -9.09
C LYS A 67 -1.07 -23.49 -10.57
N ARG A 68 0.07 -22.85 -10.85
CA ARG A 68 0.60 -22.65 -12.20
C ARG A 68 1.90 -23.41 -12.38
N GLY A 69 1.80 -24.63 -12.92
CA GLY A 69 2.92 -25.57 -12.93
C GLY A 69 3.37 -25.85 -11.50
N ASP A 70 4.66 -25.61 -11.24
CA ASP A 70 5.27 -25.82 -9.91
C ASP A 70 5.14 -24.59 -8.97
N ILE A 71 4.37 -23.57 -9.37
CA ILE A 71 4.16 -22.36 -8.56
C ILE A 71 2.77 -22.40 -7.94
N GLU A 72 2.71 -22.40 -6.61
CA GLU A 72 1.47 -22.21 -5.87
C GLU A 72 1.26 -20.73 -5.56
N LEU A 73 0.19 -20.14 -6.08
CA LEU A 73 -0.19 -18.77 -5.75
C LEU A 73 -1.06 -18.80 -4.49
N THR A 74 -0.65 -18.03 -3.48
CA THR A 74 -1.27 -18.05 -2.17
C THR A 74 -1.88 -16.72 -1.77
N LEU A 75 -2.91 -16.79 -0.93
CA LEU A 75 -3.59 -15.66 -0.31
C LEU A 75 -3.51 -15.77 1.20
N GLN A 76 -3.32 -14.63 1.85
CA GLN A 76 -3.60 -14.48 3.27
C GLN A 76 -4.98 -13.85 3.42
N LEU A 77 -5.88 -14.47 4.19
CA LEU A 77 -7.21 -13.90 4.44
C LEU A 77 -7.34 -13.44 5.89
N LEU A 78 -7.86 -12.22 6.06
CA LEU A 78 -8.32 -11.67 7.33
C LEU A 78 -9.84 -11.52 7.23
N ILE A 79 -10.56 -12.29 8.04
CA ILE A 79 -12.02 -12.35 8.02
C ILE A 79 -12.53 -11.88 9.38
N PRO A 80 -13.29 -10.76 9.45
CA PRO A 80 -13.89 -10.33 10.70
C PRO A 80 -14.95 -11.34 11.15
N ASN A 81 -14.87 -11.77 12.41
CA ASN A 81 -15.82 -12.68 13.03
C ASN A 81 -17.03 -11.91 13.54
N THR A 82 -18.01 -11.76 12.67
CA THR A 82 -19.26 -11.06 12.94
C THR A 82 -20.41 -12.06 13.01
N SER A 83 -21.41 -11.81 13.86
CA SER A 83 -22.58 -12.68 13.98
C SER A 83 -23.54 -12.60 12.79
N ASP A 84 -23.50 -11.53 12.01
CA ASP A 84 -24.31 -11.37 10.81
C ASP A 84 -23.63 -12.01 9.59
N HIS A 85 -24.29 -13.01 9.00
CA HIS A 85 -23.85 -13.71 7.77
C HIS A 85 -24.03 -12.86 6.49
N LYS A 86 -24.00 -11.52 6.61
CA LYS A 86 -24.18 -10.62 5.48
C LYS A 86 -22.89 -10.57 4.63
N PRO A 87 -23.01 -10.49 3.29
CA PRO A 87 -21.85 -10.28 2.43
C PRO A 87 -21.23 -8.91 2.72
N ARG A 88 -19.90 -8.85 2.70
CA ARG A 88 -19.11 -7.65 3.01
C ARG A 88 -18.16 -7.32 1.87
N PRO A 89 -17.79 -6.04 1.71
CA PRO A 89 -16.73 -5.67 0.78
C PRO A 89 -15.41 -6.37 1.13
N CYS A 90 -14.71 -6.84 0.10
CA CYS A 90 -13.39 -7.42 0.21
C CYS A 90 -12.35 -6.42 -0.30
N VAL A 91 -11.34 -6.15 0.53
CA VAL A 91 -10.17 -5.34 0.17
C VAL A 91 -9.06 -6.28 -0.30
N MET A 92 -8.61 -6.11 -1.55
CA MET A 92 -7.46 -6.81 -2.09
C MET A 92 -6.20 -5.97 -1.88
N TYR A 93 -5.24 -6.49 -1.13
CA TYR A 93 -3.96 -5.84 -0.88
C TYR A 93 -2.84 -6.55 -1.66
N ILE A 94 -2.14 -5.78 -2.50
CA ILE A 94 -1.04 -6.25 -3.34
C ILE A 94 0.22 -5.50 -2.91
N PRO A 95 1.14 -6.13 -2.15
CA PRO A 95 2.35 -5.46 -1.70
C PRO A 95 3.29 -5.16 -2.88
N GLY A 96 3.84 -3.95 -2.92
CA GLY A 96 4.90 -3.62 -3.86
C GLY A 96 6.21 -4.29 -3.48
N SER A 97 6.89 -4.93 -4.44
CA SER A 97 8.21 -5.55 -4.24
C SER A 97 9.19 -5.27 -5.38
N ALA A 98 8.88 -4.32 -6.28
CA ALA A 98 9.65 -4.11 -7.52
C ALA A 98 9.89 -5.43 -8.30
N TRP A 99 8.87 -6.29 -8.33
CA TRP A 99 8.88 -7.64 -8.93
C TRP A 99 9.81 -8.67 -8.26
N PHE A 100 10.38 -8.35 -7.10
CA PHE A 100 11.06 -9.33 -6.25
C PHE A 100 10.06 -10.17 -5.44
N LYS A 101 10.57 -11.19 -4.74
CA LYS A 101 9.77 -11.97 -3.80
C LYS A 101 9.12 -11.04 -2.77
N GLN A 102 7.80 -11.10 -2.70
CA GLN A 102 7.02 -10.28 -1.79
C GLN A 102 7.11 -10.82 -0.35
N ASN A 103 7.18 -9.92 0.62
CA ASN A 103 6.99 -10.24 2.03
C ASN A 103 5.60 -9.76 2.48
N VAL A 104 4.60 -10.63 2.29
CA VAL A 104 3.20 -10.32 2.59
C VAL A 104 2.91 -10.17 4.08
N TYR A 105 3.71 -10.81 4.93
CA TYR A 105 3.49 -10.81 6.38
C TYR A 105 3.69 -9.44 7.02
N MET A 106 4.56 -8.62 6.44
CA MET A 106 4.78 -7.24 6.88
C MET A 106 3.55 -6.35 6.65
N GLY A 107 2.68 -6.71 5.69
CA GLY A 107 1.45 -5.98 5.40
C GLY A 107 0.29 -6.34 6.32
N ILE A 108 0.34 -7.50 7.00
CA ILE A 108 -0.77 -8.00 7.83
C ILE A 108 -1.14 -7.02 8.96
N PRO A 109 -0.20 -6.50 9.78
CA PRO A 109 -0.55 -5.59 10.86
C PRO A 109 -1.31 -4.35 10.38
N ASN A 110 -0.90 -3.78 9.25
CA ASN A 110 -1.56 -2.62 8.65
C ASN A 110 -2.99 -2.96 8.19
N MET A 111 -3.19 -4.18 7.67
CA MET A 111 -4.48 -4.63 7.16
C MET A 111 -5.44 -5.13 8.25
N ILE A 112 -4.95 -5.44 9.45
CA ILE A 112 -5.80 -5.80 10.59
C ILE A 112 -6.78 -4.68 10.92
N GLU A 113 -6.37 -3.42 10.85
CA GLU A 113 -7.27 -2.29 11.09
C GLU A 113 -8.43 -2.24 10.09
N MET A 114 -8.15 -2.56 8.83
CA MET A 114 -9.21 -2.67 7.83
C MET A 114 -10.18 -3.82 8.14
N ALA A 115 -9.65 -4.95 8.61
CA ALA A 115 -10.50 -6.05 9.06
C ALA A 115 -11.37 -5.67 10.27
N LYS A 116 -10.84 -4.91 11.24
CA LYS A 116 -11.60 -4.41 12.41
C LYS A 116 -12.73 -3.45 12.03
N ARG A 117 -12.59 -2.73 10.92
CA ARG A 117 -13.64 -1.86 10.35
C ARG A 117 -14.72 -2.64 9.60
N GLY A 118 -14.69 -3.98 9.63
CA GLY A 118 -15.69 -4.83 8.99
C GLY A 118 -15.40 -5.19 7.54
N PHE A 119 -14.17 -5.00 7.05
CA PHE A 119 -13.80 -5.46 5.70
C PHE A 119 -13.21 -6.87 5.75
N THR A 120 -13.51 -7.69 4.75
CA THR A 120 -12.68 -8.89 4.53
C THR A 120 -11.42 -8.42 3.80
N VAL A 121 -10.24 -8.86 4.21
CA VAL A 121 -8.98 -8.49 3.53
C VAL A 121 -8.33 -9.73 2.95
N ALA A 122 -8.00 -9.68 1.67
CA ALA A 122 -7.16 -10.65 0.99
C ALA A 122 -5.81 -10.02 0.67
N LEU A 123 -4.72 -10.57 1.19
CA LEU A 123 -3.37 -10.17 0.83
C LEU A 123 -2.81 -11.17 -0.18
N TRP A 124 -2.41 -10.64 -1.33
CA TRP A 124 -1.86 -11.45 -2.40
C TRP A 124 -0.38 -11.72 -2.22
N SER A 125 0.01 -12.99 -2.35
CA SER A 125 1.40 -13.43 -2.39
C SER A 125 1.70 -14.15 -3.70
N THR A 126 2.78 -13.76 -4.36
CA THR A 126 3.40 -14.61 -5.37
C THR A 126 3.87 -15.92 -4.73
N GLY A 127 3.68 -17.03 -5.42
CA GLY A 127 4.29 -18.30 -5.06
C GLY A 127 5.82 -18.21 -5.07
N THR A 128 6.46 -18.84 -4.11
CA THR A 128 7.92 -18.98 -4.13
C THR A 128 8.26 -20.07 -5.14
N ARG A 129 8.86 -19.73 -6.29
CA ARG A 129 9.72 -20.71 -6.96
C ARG A 129 10.93 -20.92 -6.05
N GLU A 130 11.19 -22.15 -5.60
CA GLU A 130 12.51 -22.52 -5.11
C GLU A 130 13.50 -22.48 -6.28
N SER A 131 13.79 -21.30 -6.83
CA SER A 131 14.79 -21.16 -7.88
C SER A 131 15.35 -19.75 -7.87
N HIS A 132 16.51 -19.59 -7.24
CA HIS A 132 17.68 -18.92 -7.83
C HIS A 132 17.43 -17.70 -8.74
N LEU A 133 16.61 -16.73 -8.33
CA LEU A 133 16.57 -15.43 -9.02
C LEU A 133 17.73 -14.56 -8.50
N SER A 134 18.88 -14.81 -9.15
CA SER A 134 20.20 -14.18 -9.20
C SER A 134 20.45 -12.86 -8.43
N PRO A 135 21.52 -12.77 -7.62
CA PRO A 135 22.14 -11.54 -7.16
C PRO A 135 23.18 -11.07 -8.19
N HIS A 136 22.77 -10.64 -9.39
CA HIS A 136 23.67 -9.96 -10.31
C HIS A 136 22.97 -8.77 -10.96
N ARG A 137 23.16 -7.61 -10.33
CA ARG A 137 23.35 -6.33 -11.00
C ARG A 137 24.55 -5.65 -10.34
#